data_AF-A0A2E3PFV7-F1
#
_entry.id   AF-A0A2E3PFV7-F1
#
_cell.length_a   1.000
_cell.length_b   1.000
_cell.length_c   1.000
_cell.angle_alpha   90.00
_cell.angle_beta   90.00
_cell.angle_gamma   90.00
#
_symmetry.space_group_name_H-M   'P 1'
#
loop_
_entity.id
_entity.type
_entity.pdbx_description
1 polymer ?
#
loop_
_entity_poly.entity_id
_entity_poly.type
_entity_poly.pdbx_seq_one_letter_code
_entity_poly.pdbx_strand_id
1 'polypeptide(L)' 'MPDDQKRGIYNKFRIERTDGKSAPGEKHHGCEYFVLDMDHDEHARAAIEGYVKSLEAAEEYPALAADLRYRYL' A
#
# COMPACT_ATOMS: atom_id res chain seq x y z
N MET A 1 13.72 23.61 3.27
CA MET A 1 12.56 22.70 3.42
C MET A 1 12.45 22.40 4.92
N PRO A 2 11.24 22.36 5.51
CA PRO A 2 11.09 21.84 6.88
C PRO A 2 11.71 20.44 6.96
N ASP A 3 12.24 20.10 8.14
CA ASP A 3 12.78 18.77 8.41
C ASP A 3 11.63 17.75 8.39
N ASP A 4 11.41 17.12 7.23
CA ASP A 4 10.34 16.12 7.05
C ASP A 4 10.53 14.90 7.98
N GLN A 5 11.72 14.70 8.60
CA GLN A 5 11.94 13.61 9.56
C GLN A 5 11.08 13.74 10.83
N LYS A 6 10.59 14.94 11.13
CA LYS A 6 9.68 15.19 12.27
C LYS A 6 8.22 15.28 11.85
N ARG A 7 7.96 15.26 10.54
CA ARG A 7 6.65 15.38 9.95
C ARG A 7 6.09 13.97 9.82
N GLY A 8 5.26 13.56 10.79
CA GLY A 8 4.59 12.26 10.83
C GLY A 8 3.65 12.03 9.63
N ILE A 9 2.39 11.61 9.85
CA ILE A 9 1.45 11.41 8.72
C ILE A 9 1.07 12.76 8.11
N TYR A 10 1.22 12.88 6.79
CA TYR A 10 0.74 14.03 6.02
C TYR A 10 0.32 13.63 4.61
N ASN A 11 -0.51 14.45 3.97
CA ASN A 11 -0.96 14.24 2.60
C ASN A 11 0.14 14.55 1.59
N LYS A 12 0.99 13.55 1.30
CA LYS A 12 2.02 13.63 0.25
C LYS A 12 1.47 13.29 -1.14
N PHE A 13 0.55 12.33 -1.20
CA PHE A 13 0.01 11.80 -2.45
C PHE A 13 -1.52 11.87 -2.46
N ARG A 14 -2.08 12.03 -3.66
CA ARG A 14 -3.50 11.79 -3.92
C ARG A 14 -3.61 10.50 -4.71
N ILE A 15 -4.24 9.48 -4.12
CA ILE A 15 -4.45 8.17 -4.73
C ILE A 15 -5.89 8.07 -5.19
N GLU A 16 -6.09 7.62 -6.43
CA GLU A 16 -7.40 7.36 -7.00
C GLU A 16 -7.41 5.97 -7.63
N ARG A 17 -8.53 5.26 -7.48
CA ARG A 17 -8.70 3.96 -8.12
C ARG A 17 -8.94 4.14 -9.62
N THR A 18 -8.34 3.26 -10.42
CA THR A 18 -8.49 3.28 -11.89
C THR A 18 -9.89 2.85 -12.37
N ASP A 19 -10.70 2.24 -11.49
CA ASP A 19 -12.07 1.81 -11.78
C ASP A 19 -13.13 2.88 -11.45
N GLY A 20 -12.72 4.10 -11.06
CA GLY A 20 -13.62 5.21 -10.74
C GLY A 20 -14.33 5.08 -9.39
N LYS A 21 -14.13 4.00 -8.63
CA LYS A 21 -14.85 3.74 -7.37
C LYS A 21 -14.40 4.59 -6.17
N SER A 22 -13.50 5.54 -6.41
CA SER A 22 -13.15 6.59 -5.44
C SER A 22 -14.09 7.79 -5.50
N ALA A 23 -15.02 7.86 -6.47
CA ALA A 23 -15.94 8.99 -6.62
C ALA A 23 -16.97 9.07 -5.47
N PRO A 24 -17.51 10.27 -5.14
CA PRO A 24 -18.55 10.42 -4.13
C PRO A 24 -19.75 9.49 -4.36
N GLY A 25 -20.11 8.73 -3.32
CA GLY A 25 -21.21 7.76 -3.38
C GLY A 25 -20.80 6.33 -3.77
N GLU A 26 -19.56 6.12 -4.24
CA GLU A 26 -19.03 4.79 -4.53
C GLU A 26 -18.49 4.09 -3.29
N LYS A 27 -18.39 2.75 -3.35
CA LYS A 27 -17.98 1.89 -2.22
C LYS A 27 -16.65 2.30 -1.60
N HIS A 28 -15.72 2.84 -2.39
CA HIS A 28 -14.38 3.21 -1.94
C HIS A 28 -14.16 4.72 -1.88
N HIS A 29 -15.25 5.51 -1.85
CA HIS A 29 -15.15 6.94 -1.60
C HIS A 29 -14.54 7.21 -0.22
N GLY A 30 -13.41 7.92 -0.19
CA GLY A 30 -12.75 8.29 1.05
C GLY A 30 -12.01 7.15 1.77
N CYS A 31 -11.80 6.00 1.12
CA CYS A 31 -10.88 4.99 1.67
C CYS A 31 -9.48 5.57 1.87
N GLU A 32 -8.85 5.23 2.99
CA GLU A 32 -7.47 5.60 3.29
C GLU A 32 -6.51 4.65 2.59
N TYR A 33 -5.47 5.21 1.96
CA TYR A 33 -4.41 4.47 1.30
C TYR A 33 -3.07 4.97 1.82
N PHE A 34 -2.25 4.04 2.33
CA PHE A 34 -0.88 4.29 2.72
C PHE A 34 0.06 3.68 1.67
N VAL A 35 0.95 4.48 1.11
CA VAL A 35 1.81 4.09 -0.02
C VAL A 35 3.25 4.01 0.45
N LEU A 36 3.91 2.91 0.09
CA LEU A 36 5.32 2.67 0.33
C LEU A 36 6.08 2.73 -1.00
N ASP A 37 7.24 3.37 -1.01
CA ASP A 37 8.14 3.42 -2.17
C ASP A 37 9.02 2.17 -2.18
N MET A 38 8.71 1.21 -3.03
CA MET A 38 9.41 -0.08 -3.03
C MET A 38 10.88 0.00 -3.48
N ASP A 39 11.30 1.09 -4.11
CA ASP A 39 12.65 1.24 -4.66
C ASP A 39 13.57 2.00 -3.70
N HIS A 40 13.04 2.96 -2.93
CA HIS A 40 13.85 3.87 -2.10
C HIS A 40 13.56 3.77 -0.59
N ASP A 41 12.42 3.23 -0.18
CA ASP A 41 12.09 3.08 1.24
C ASP A 41 12.65 1.76 1.77
N GLU A 42 13.65 1.86 2.64
CA GLU A 42 14.31 0.71 3.26
C GLU A 42 13.38 -0.16 4.12
N HIS A 43 12.24 0.39 4.56
CA HIS A 43 11.26 -0.32 5.37
C HIS A 43 10.15 -0.99 4.54
N ALA A 44 10.03 -0.64 3.26
CA ALA A 44 8.92 -1.11 2.42
C ALA A 44 8.90 -2.64 2.26
N ARG A 45 10.07 -3.26 2.12
CA ARG A 45 10.19 -4.72 1.96
C ARG A 45 9.67 -5.48 3.19
N ALA A 46 9.97 -4.99 4.39
CA ALA A 46 9.52 -5.62 5.64
C ALA A 46 7.99 -5.55 5.79
N ALA A 47 7.39 -4.42 5.40
CA ALA A 47 5.93 -4.27 5.40
C ALA A 47 5.25 -5.23 4.42
N ILE A 48 5.80 -5.37 3.20
CA ILE A 48 5.27 -6.32 2.19
C ILE A 48 5.41 -7.76 2.66
N GLU A 49 6.53 -8.13 3.29
CA GLU A 49 6.70 -9.49 3.83
C GLU A 49 5.62 -9.83 4.86
N GLY A 50 5.31 -8.91 5.77
CA GLY A 50 4.22 -9.08 6.74
C GLY A 50 2.86 -9.24 6.06
N TYR A 51 2.58 -8.42 5.04
CA TYR A 51 1.33 -8.50 4.30
C TYR A 51 1.16 -9.80 3.52
N VAL A 52 2.22 -10.26 2.83
CA VAL A 52 2.25 -11.54 2.12
C VAL A 52 1.99 -12.70 3.08
N LYS A 53 2.66 -12.73 4.23
CA LYS A 53 2.42 -13.77 5.25
C LYS A 53 0.97 -13.79 5.72
N SER A 54 0.35 -12.63 5.87
CA SER A 54 -1.07 -12.54 6.24
C SER A 54 -2.00 -13.10 5.18
N LEU A 55 -1.76 -12.80 3.89
CA LEU A 55 -2.54 -13.33 2.77
C LEU A 55 -2.44 -14.86 2.70
N GLU A 56 -1.22 -15.38 2.81
CA GLU A 56 -0.97 -16.83 2.76
C GLU A 56 -1.62 -17.57 3.93
N ALA A 57 -1.54 -17.02 5.14
CA ALA A 57 -2.15 -17.63 6.32
C ALA A 57 -3.68 -17.65 6.27
N ALA A 58 -4.30 -16.66 5.61
CA ALA A 58 -5.74 -16.58 5.46
C ALA A 58 -6.27 -17.34 4.22
N GLU A 59 -5.38 -17.87 3.38
CA GLU A 59 -5.71 -18.42 2.05
C GLU A 59 -6.45 -17.42 1.14
N GLU A 60 -6.24 -16.12 1.37
CA GLU A 60 -6.89 -15.03 0.63
C GLU A 60 -5.99 -14.51 -0.49
N TYR A 61 -6.54 -14.36 -1.70
CA TYR A 61 -5.84 -13.81 -2.87
C TYR A 61 -4.46 -14.47 -3.15
N PRO A 62 -4.39 -15.80 -3.35
CA PRO A 62 -3.11 -16.51 -3.50
C PRO A 62 -2.27 -16.00 -4.68
N ALA A 63 -2.90 -15.55 -5.76
CA ALA A 63 -2.19 -14.95 -6.90
C ALA A 63 -1.49 -13.63 -6.53
N LEU A 64 -2.13 -12.79 -5.70
CA LEU A 64 -1.54 -11.54 -5.23
C LEU A 64 -0.32 -11.82 -4.34
N ALA A 65 -0.43 -12.77 -3.41
CA ALA A 65 0.69 -13.16 -2.56
C ALA A 65 1.89 -13.65 -3.40
N ALA A 66 1.64 -14.48 -4.41
CA ALA A 66 2.68 -14.96 -5.32
C ALA A 66 3.34 -13.83 -6.13
N ASP A 67 2.56 -12.90 -6.68
CA ASP A 67 3.08 -11.74 -7.42
C ASP A 67 3.93 -10.83 -6.53
N LEU A 68 3.47 -10.56 -5.30
CA LEU A 68 4.22 -9.75 -4.33
C LEU A 68 5.54 -10.41 -3.94
N ARG A 69 5.56 -11.75 -3.76
CA ARG A 69 6.79 -12.50 -3.53
C ARG A 69 7.74 -12.34 -4.71
N TYR A 70 7.29 -12.68 -5.92
CA TYR A 70 8.16 -12.68 -7.10
C TYR A 70 8.73 -11.30 -7.41
N ARG A 71 7.95 -10.24 -7.19
CA ARG A 71 8.33 -8.89 -7.60
C ARG A 71 9.14 -8.13 -6.54
N TYR A 72 8.92 -8.38 -5.25
CA TYR A 72 9.45 -7.53 -4.18
C TYR A 72 10.24 -8.26 -3.09
N LEU A 73 10.12 -9.59 -2.97
CA LEU A 73 10.76 -10.38 -1.90
C LEU A 73 11.79 -11.38 -2.43
#